data_AF-A0A955IYG8-F1
#
_entry.id   AF-A0A955IYG8-F1
#
_cell.length_a   1.000
_cell.length_b   1.000
_cell.length_c   1.000
_cell.angle_alpha   90.00
_cell.angle_beta   90.00
_cell.angle_gamma   90.00
#
_symmetry.space_group_name_H-M   'P 1'
#
loop_
_entity.id
_entity.type
_entity.pdbx_description
1 polymer ?
#
loop_
_entity_poly.entity_id
_entity_poly.type
_entity_poly.pdbx_seq_one_letter_code
_entity_poly.pdbx_strand_id
1 'polypeptide(L)'
;MTLPTVLMTDVIRSSEQGNSHGGAYLIDLQTGSFDKVLDWNTTDIDWQGRGMGRGLRGICFVGDDVYIAASDELFVFDKEFNQLRSHRCSYL
;
A
#
# COMPACT_ATOMS: atom_id res chain seq x y z
N MET A 1 -9.63 -10.46 26.14
CA MET A 1 -9.47 -9.27 25.28
C MET A 1 -9.64 -9.73 23.85
N THR A 2 -10.44 -9.03 23.06
CA THR A 2 -10.56 -9.25 21.61
C THR A 2 -9.43 -8.50 20.93
N LEU A 3 -8.67 -9.17 20.06
CA LEU A 3 -7.62 -8.52 19.29
C LEU A 3 -8.20 -7.87 18.02
N PRO A 4 -7.66 -6.72 17.57
CA PRO A 4 -8.19 -6.01 16.41
C PRO A 4 -7.70 -6.59 15.09
N THR A 5 -8.41 -6.26 14.00
CA THR A 5 -7.84 -6.32 12.65
C THR A 5 -6.96 -5.10 12.41
N VAL A 6 -5.80 -5.30 11.81
CA VAL A 6 -4.84 -4.23 11.52
C VAL A 6 -4.48 -4.21 10.04
N LEU A 7 -4.29 -3.01 9.49
CA LEU A 7 -3.74 -2.81 8.16
C LEU A 7 -2.21 -2.81 8.24
N MET A 8 -1.56 -3.67 7.47
CA MET A 8 -0.11 -3.74 7.35
C MET A 8 0.33 -3.64 5.90
N THR A 9 1.48 -3.04 5.66
CA THR A 9 2.15 -3.01 4.35
C THR A 9 3.49 -3.74 4.44
N ASP A 10 3.82 -4.52 3.42
CA ASP A 10 5.17 -5.08 3.27
C ASP A 10 6.05 -4.13 2.45
N VAL A 11 7.24 -3.86 2.98
CA VAL A 11 8.24 -3.02 2.30
C VAL A 11 9.29 -3.96 1.72
N ILE A 12 9.12 -4.34 0.45
CA ILE A 12 10.11 -5.14 -0.26
C ILE A 12 11.05 -4.21 -1.01
N ARG A 13 12.36 -4.40 -0.81
CA ARG A 13 13.40 -3.77 -1.64
C ARG A 13 13.92 -4.79 -2.63
N SER A 14 13.48 -4.70 -3.88
CA SER A 14 14.08 -5.48 -4.96
C SER A 14 15.29 -4.76 -5.56
N SER A 15 16.26 -5.54 -6.02
CA SER A 15 17.42 -5.07 -6.78
C SER A 15 17.11 -4.79 -8.25
N GLU A 16 15.99 -5.28 -8.78
CA GLU A 16 15.63 -5.17 -10.19
C GLU A 16 14.23 -4.55 -10.38
N GLN A 17 14.09 -3.75 -11.43
CA GLN A 17 12.84 -3.12 -11.82
C GLN A 17 11.86 -4.19 -12.35
N GLY A 18 10.64 -4.23 -11.82
CA GLY A 18 9.59 -5.18 -12.23
C GLY A 18 9.39 -6.40 -11.30
N ASN A 19 10.24 -6.60 -10.29
CA ASN A 19 9.97 -7.57 -9.23
C ASN A 19 8.84 -7.09 -8.30
N SER A 20 8.20 -7.98 -7.55
CA SER A 20 7.12 -7.58 -6.62
C SER A 20 7.61 -6.54 -5.60
N HIS A 21 6.91 -5.41 -5.51
CA HIS A 21 7.21 -4.32 -4.57
C HIS A 21 6.29 -4.34 -3.33
N GLY A 22 5.58 -5.43 -3.08
CA GLY A 22 4.73 -5.61 -1.90
C GLY A 22 3.24 -5.38 -2.15
N GLY A 23 2.54 -4.89 -1.14
CA GLY A 23 1.09 -4.86 -1.03
C GLY A 23 0.64 -4.39 0.35
N ALA A 24 -0.68 -4.36 0.54
CA ALA A 24 -1.31 -4.06 1.82
C ALA A 24 -2.25 -5.21 2.20
N TYR A 25 -2.30 -5.48 3.50
CA TYR A 25 -2.97 -6.64 4.07
C TYR A 25 -3.81 -6.22 5.27
N LEU A 26 -5.05 -6.70 5.33
CA LEU A 26 -5.82 -6.72 6.57
C LEU A 26 -5.49 -8.01 7.30
N ILE A 27 -4.97 -7.90 8.53
CA ILE A 27 -4.59 -9.04 9.36
C ILE A 27 -5.48 -9.07 10.58
N ASP A 28 -6.25 -10.15 10.72
CA ASP A 28 -6.99 -10.43 11.94
C ASP A 28 -6.02 -11.00 12.99
N LEU A 29 -5.67 -10.18 13.99
CA LEU A 29 -4.76 -10.60 15.05
C LEU A 29 -5.37 -11.65 15.99
N GLN A 30 -6.69 -11.86 15.97
CA GLN A 30 -7.37 -12.86 16.79
C GLN A 30 -7.21 -14.27 16.23
N THR A 31 -7.27 -14.41 14.91
CA THR A 31 -7.26 -15.71 14.20
C THR A 31 -5.96 -15.97 13.46
N GLY A 32 -5.20 -14.92 13.14
CA GLY A 32 -4.01 -14.98 12.31
C GLY A 32 -4.32 -15.06 10.81
N SER A 33 -5.60 -14.96 10.39
CA SER A 33 -5.96 -14.86 8.98
C SER A 33 -5.60 -13.49 8.41
N PHE A 34 -5.37 -13.45 7.10
CA PHE A 34 -5.11 -12.20 6.40
C PHE A 34 -5.77 -12.16 5.03
N ASP A 35 -6.17 -10.96 4.63
CA ASP A 35 -6.65 -10.66 3.28
C ASP A 35 -5.70 -9.65 2.64
N LYS A 36 -5.21 -9.97 1.43
CA LYS A 36 -4.43 -9.01 0.64
C LYS A 36 -5.40 -8.06 -0.06
N VAL A 37 -5.44 -6.81 0.39
CA VAL A 37 -6.37 -5.77 -0.11
C VAL A 37 -5.75 -4.90 -1.20
N LEU A 38 -4.42 -4.78 -1.22
CA LEU A 38 -3.69 -4.15 -2.31
C LEU A 38 -2.55 -5.08 -2.74
N ASP A 39 -2.46 -5.37 -4.04
CA ASP A 39 -1.33 -6.06 -4.63
C ASP A 39 -0.67 -5.15 -5.65
N TRP A 40 0.61 -4.84 -5.42
CA TRP A 40 1.40 -4.01 -6.31
C TRP A 40 1.48 -4.58 -7.73
N ASN A 41 1.32 -5.90 -7.89
CA ASN A 41 1.45 -6.58 -9.18
C ASN A 41 0.14 -6.67 -9.97
N THR A 42 -1.02 -6.42 -9.35
CA THR A 42 -2.32 -6.65 -10.00
C THR A 42 -3.22 -5.42 -10.06
N THR A 43 -2.78 -4.28 -9.55
CA THR A 43 -3.57 -3.05 -9.62
C THR A 43 -3.31 -2.31 -10.93
N ASP A 44 -4.38 -1.83 -11.57
CA ASP A 44 -4.41 -0.93 -12.75
C ASP A 44 -3.76 0.45 -12.49
N ILE A 45 -2.89 0.53 -11.50
CA ILE A 45 -2.21 1.72 -11.06
C ILE A 45 -0.90 1.78 -11.84
N ASP A 46 -0.72 2.86 -12.60
CA ASP A 46 0.50 3.06 -13.38
C ASP A 46 1.67 3.47 -12.45
N TRP A 47 2.33 2.46 -11.89
CA TRP A 47 3.45 2.60 -10.96
C TRP A 47 4.78 3.00 -11.63
N GLN A 48 4.76 3.62 -12.82
CA GLN A 48 5.95 4.12 -13.55
C GLN A 48 6.77 5.22 -12.82
N GLY A 49 6.56 5.40 -11.51
CA GLY A 49 7.30 6.30 -10.65
C GLY A 49 8.81 6.02 -10.64
N ARG A 50 9.60 7.08 -10.47
CA ARG A 50 11.06 7.01 -10.51
C ARG A 50 11.57 6.43 -9.20
N GLY A 51 11.85 5.13 -9.19
CA GLY A 51 12.52 4.54 -8.03
C GLY A 51 12.62 3.03 -8.15
N MET A 52 13.84 2.52 -8.19
CA MET A 52 14.06 1.09 -7.98
C MET A 52 13.58 0.71 -6.57
N GLY A 53 12.53 -0.10 -6.44
CA GLY A 53 12.44 -1.01 -5.29
C GLY A 53 11.96 -0.41 -3.96
N ARG A 54 10.99 0.51 -3.90
CA ARG A 54 10.45 0.94 -2.59
C ARG A 54 8.94 0.70 -2.51
N GLY A 55 8.58 -0.40 -1.86
CA GLY A 55 7.19 -0.75 -1.56
C GLY A 55 6.42 0.28 -0.74
N LEU A 56 5.14 -0.02 -0.52
CA LEU A 56 4.20 0.81 0.24
C LEU A 56 4.71 1.03 1.67
N ARG A 57 4.84 2.29 2.06
CA ARG A 57 5.40 2.71 3.34
C ARG A 57 4.58 3.85 3.94
N GLY A 58 4.28 3.72 5.24
CA GLY A 58 3.48 4.71 5.94
C GLY A 58 2.00 4.62 5.58
N ILE A 59 1.17 4.70 6.60
CA ILE A 59 -0.28 4.58 6.51
C ILE A 59 -0.88 5.68 7.38
N CYS A 60 -1.90 6.37 6.88
CA CYS A 60 -2.66 7.34 7.66
C CYS A 60 -4.14 7.25 7.33
N PHE A 61 -5.00 7.36 8.34
CA PHE A 61 -6.45 7.43 8.19
C PHE A 61 -6.90 8.87 8.47
N VAL A 62 -7.63 9.47 7.53
CA VAL A 62 -8.18 10.83 7.69
C VAL A 62 -9.65 10.81 7.27
N GLY A 63 -10.55 10.74 8.27
CA GLY A 63 -11.97 10.53 8.01
C GLY A 63 -12.21 9.17 7.37
N ASP A 64 -12.76 9.16 6.15
CA ASP A 64 -12.98 7.94 5.36
C ASP A 64 -11.84 7.62 4.38
N ASP A 65 -10.86 8.52 4.24
CA ASP A 65 -9.72 8.33 3.34
C ASP A 65 -8.60 7.53 4.04
N VAL A 66 -8.04 6.56 3.31
CA VAL A 66 -6.85 5.80 3.67
C VAL A 66 -5.69 6.24 2.78
N TYR A 67 -4.67 6.82 3.39
CA TYR A 67 -3.46 7.28 2.71
C TYR A 67 -2.34 6.25 2.86
N ILE A 68 -1.71 5.87 1.75
CA ILE A 68 -0.55 4.97 1.74
C ILE A 68 0.52 5.56 0.83
N ALA A 69 1.74 5.75 1.34
CA ALA A 69 2.80 6.37 0.57
C ALA A 69 3.65 5.33 -0.18
N ALA A 70 4.06 5.65 -1.40
CA ALA A 70 5.04 4.93 -2.21
C ALA A 70 6.28 5.81 -2.46
N SER A 71 7.18 5.40 -3.37
CA SER A 71 8.48 6.08 -3.63
C SER A 71 8.33 7.59 -3.82
N ASP A 72 7.53 7.97 -4.80
CA ASP A 72 7.34 9.32 -5.30
C ASP A 72 5.86 9.72 -5.32
N GLU A 73 4.97 8.90 -4.77
CA GLU A 73 3.53 9.08 -4.89
C GLU A 73 2.79 8.72 -3.60
N LEU A 74 1.80 9.52 -3.23
CA LEU A 74 0.90 9.29 -2.10
C LEU A 74 -0.47 8.88 -2.64
N PHE A 75 -0.88 7.64 -2.40
CA PHE A 75 -2.16 7.11 -2.85
C PHE A 75 -3.23 7.34 -1.80
N VAL A 76 -4.46 7.57 -2.27
CA VAL A 76 -5.63 7.76 -1.43
C VAL A 76 -6.70 6.76 -1.84
N PHE A 77 -7.16 5.98 -0.88
CA PHE A 77 -8.18 4.94 -1.04
C PHE A 77 -9.39 5.22 -0.15
N ASP A 78 -10.52 4.61 -0.48
CA ASP A 78 -11.61 4.43 0.49
C ASP A 78 -11.31 3.26 1.44
N LYS A 79 -12.25 2.94 2.34
CA LYS A 79 -12.10 1.86 3.33
C LYS A 79 -12.15 0.46 2.72
N GLU A 80 -12.69 0.36 1.52
CA GLU A 80 -12.73 -0.85 0.69
C GLU A 80 -11.49 -0.99 -0.20
N PHE A 81 -10.51 -0.09 -0.06
CA PHE A 81 -9.25 -0.05 -0.81
C PHE A 81 -9.42 0.20 -2.31
N ASN A 82 -10.52 0.84 -2.73
CA ASN A 82 -10.63 1.37 -4.09
C ASN A 82 -9.84 2.68 -4.17
N GLN A 83 -8.99 2.82 -5.21
CA GLN A 83 -8.23 4.05 -5.38
C GLN A 83 -9.14 5.21 -5.77
N LEU A 84 -9.10 6.28 -4.99
CA LEU A 84 -9.84 7.52 -5.23
C LEU A 84 -9.01 8.53 -6.03
N ARG A 85 -7.75 8.72 -5.64
CA ARG A 85 -6.81 9.68 -6.24
C ARG A 85 -5.38 9.40 -5.79
N SER A 86 -4.42 10.13 -6.36
CA SER A 86 -3.02 10.09 -5.93
C SER A 86 -2.34 11.46 -6.07
N HIS A 87 -1.27 11.64 -5.31
CA HIS A 87 -0.46 12.86 -5.32
C HIS A 87 1.00 12.50 -5.58
N ARG A 88 1.49 12.75 -6.81
CA ARG A 88 2.88 12.50 -7.21
C ARG A 88 3.77 13.71 -6.90
N CYS A 89 4.95 13.45 -6.34
CA CYS A 89 5.99 14.43 -6.10
C CYS A 89 7.06 14.33 -7.19
N SER A 90 7.19 15.35 -8.05
CA SER A 90 8.16 15.36 -9.16
C SER A 90 9.63 15.47 -8.75
N TYR A 91 9.89 15.69 -7.45
CA TYR A 91 11.22 15.86 -6.90
C TYR A 91 11.77 14.59 -6.24
N LEU A 92 10.97 13.52 -6.16
CA LEU A 92 11.30 12.23 -5.57
C LEU A 92 11.46 11.13 -6.63
#